data_AF-A0A954JZ51-F1
#
_entry.id   AF-A0A954JZ51-F1
#
_cell.length_a   1.000
_cell.length_b   1.000
_cell.length_c   1.000
_cell.angle_alpha   90.00
_cell.angle_beta   90.00
_cell.angle_gamma   90.00
#
_symmetry.space_group_name_H-M   'P 1'
#
loop_
_entity.id
_entity.type
_entity.pdbx_description
1 polymer ?
#
loop_
_entity_poly.entity_id
_entity_poly.type
_entity_poly.pdbx_seq_one_letter_code
_entity_poly.pdbx_strand_id
1 'polypeptide(L)'
;AAAGQPQGDFFSTADQALFTANAGSINSWVAPAGNNVTARVNGQSDPRLAAEELYLGILTRMPTEDEVKDVTNYLASRVTDRNVAAQELVWAVLNSAEFRFNH
;
A
#
# COMPACT_ATOMS: atom_id res chain seq x y z
N ALA A 1 13.70 29.64 29.51
CA ALA A 1 14.44 29.36 28.27
C ALA A 1 15.90 29.70 28.49
N ALA A 2 16.80 28.76 28.23
CA ALA A 2 18.24 28.96 28.17
C ALA A 2 18.75 28.27 26.90
N ALA A 3 19.67 28.93 26.19
CA ALA A 3 20.26 28.44 24.95
C ALA A 3 21.27 27.31 25.25
N GLY A 4 21.16 26.17 24.54
CA GLY A 4 22.22 25.15 24.53
C GLY A 4 21.84 23.71 24.92
N GLN A 5 20.57 23.32 24.97
CA GLN A 5 20.22 21.89 25.08
C GLN A 5 20.09 21.26 23.69
N PRO A 6 20.72 20.10 23.41
CA PRO A 6 20.36 19.32 22.23
C PRO A 6 18.89 18.93 22.38
N GLN A 7 18.09 19.30 21.39
CA GLN A 7 16.68 18.95 21.30
C GLN A 7 16.60 17.45 20.95
N GLY A 8 16.87 16.62 21.96
CA GLY A 8 16.83 15.17 21.89
C GLY A 8 15.39 14.72 21.67
N ASP A 9 15.22 13.90 20.64
CA ASP A 9 14.03 13.15 20.29
C ASP A 9 12.92 13.96 19.60
N PHE A 10 13.18 14.26 18.32
CA PHE A 10 12.11 14.48 17.34
C PHE A 10 11.34 13.16 17.14
N PHE A 11 10.20 13.01 17.81
CA PHE A 11 9.27 11.90 17.60
C PHE A 11 8.43 12.16 16.33
N SER A 12 9.05 12.00 15.16
CA SER A 12 8.39 12.13 13.84
C SER A 12 7.34 11.04 13.56
N THR A 13 7.22 10.02 14.40
CA THR A 13 6.45 8.81 14.08
C THR A 13 4.95 9.07 14.11
N ALA A 14 4.46 9.91 15.01
CA ALA A 14 3.04 10.25 15.10
C ALA A 14 2.61 11.16 13.95
N ASP A 15 3.39 12.19 13.62
CA ASP A 15 3.09 13.09 12.51
C ASP A 15 3.24 12.39 11.15
N GLN A 16 4.20 11.47 10.98
CA GLN A 16 4.31 10.66 9.76
C GLN A 16 3.20 9.61 9.64
N ALA A 17 2.80 8.97 10.73
CA ALA A 17 1.64 8.08 10.75
C ALA A 17 0.34 8.85 10.48
N LEU A 18 0.20 10.07 11.01
CA LEU A 18 -0.96 10.94 10.81
C LEU A 18 -1.00 11.54 9.40
N PHE A 19 0.14 11.90 8.82
CA PHE A 19 0.26 12.32 7.42
C PHE A 19 -0.10 11.16 6.48
N THR A 20 0.35 9.94 6.79
CA THR A 20 -0.06 8.76 6.04
C THR A 20 -1.56 8.51 6.21
N ALA A 21 -2.11 8.64 7.41
CA ALA A 21 -3.53 8.43 7.68
C ALA A 21 -4.47 9.53 7.13
N ASN A 22 -3.98 10.76 6.90
CA ASN A 22 -4.80 11.92 6.53
C ASN A 22 -4.43 12.61 5.20
N ALA A 23 -3.46 12.11 4.44
CA ALA A 23 -3.17 12.66 3.13
C ALA A 23 -4.31 12.29 2.14
N GLY A 24 -5.31 13.16 2.01
CA GLY A 24 -6.35 13.07 0.97
C GLY A 24 -5.77 12.92 -0.45
N SER A 25 -4.51 13.32 -0.66
CA SER A 25 -3.72 13.08 -1.87
C SER A 25 -3.39 11.60 -2.10
N ILE A 26 -3.08 10.81 -1.07
CA ILE A 26 -2.79 9.37 -1.20
C ILE A 26 -4.08 8.59 -1.47
N ASN A 27 -5.20 8.97 -0.84
CA ASN A 27 -6.51 8.37 -1.18
C ASN A 27 -6.86 8.55 -2.66
N SER A 28 -6.50 9.68 -3.28
CA SER A 28 -6.69 9.90 -4.73
C SER A 28 -5.80 8.99 -5.60
N TRP A 29 -4.65 8.54 -5.09
CA TRP A 29 -3.73 7.64 -5.80
C TRP A 29 -4.17 6.17 -5.68
N VAL A 30 -4.82 5.81 -4.59
CA VAL A 30 -5.32 4.45 -4.32
C VAL A 30 -6.73 4.21 -4.86
N ALA A 31 -7.56 5.24 -5.00
CA ALA A 31 -8.86 5.12 -5.66
C ALA A 31 -8.69 4.69 -7.14
N PRO A 32 -9.44 3.69 -7.65
CA PRO A 32 -9.39 3.30 -9.05
C PRO A 32 -9.71 4.51 -9.95
N ALA A 33 -8.71 4.99 -10.67
CA ALA A 33 -8.83 6.09 -11.61
C ALA A 33 -7.84 5.89 -12.76
N GLY A 34 -8.32 5.95 -14.01
CA GLY A 34 -7.52 5.63 -15.18
C GLY A 34 -7.03 4.17 -15.15
N ASN A 35 -5.71 3.97 -15.33
CA ASN A 35 -5.05 2.66 -15.34
C ASN A 35 -4.05 2.49 -14.17
N ASN A 36 -4.36 3.06 -13.00
CA ASN A 36 -3.51 2.95 -11.81
C ASN A 36 -3.47 1.51 -11.24
N VAL A 37 -2.56 1.25 -10.30
CA VAL A 37 -2.31 -0.11 -9.75
C VAL A 37 -3.61 -0.75 -9.26
N THR A 38 -4.43 -0.01 -8.50
CA THR A 38 -5.71 -0.52 -7.99
C THR A 38 -6.67 -0.94 -9.11
N ALA A 39 -6.78 -0.14 -10.19
CA ALA A 39 -7.61 -0.50 -11.34
C ALA A 39 -7.11 -1.76 -12.04
N ARG A 40 -5.78 -1.92 -12.17
CA ARG A 40 -5.17 -3.11 -12.78
C ARG A 40 -5.34 -4.37 -11.93
N VAL A 41 -5.12 -4.27 -10.62
CA VAL A 41 -5.36 -5.37 -9.65
C VAL A 41 -6.82 -5.80 -9.67
N ASN A 42 -7.76 -4.84 -9.66
CA ASN A 42 -9.19 -5.12 -9.65
C ASN A 42 -9.67 -5.74 -10.98
N GLY A 43 -9.19 -5.23 -12.11
CA GLY A 43 -9.55 -5.68 -13.46
C GLY A 43 -8.93 -7.01 -13.88
N GLN A 44 -7.97 -7.53 -13.10
CA GLN A 44 -7.30 -8.78 -13.39
C GLN A 44 -8.12 -9.97 -12.86
N SER A 45 -8.40 -10.93 -13.74
CA SER A 45 -9.13 -12.17 -13.41
C SER A 45 -8.22 -13.24 -12.83
N ASP A 46 -6.95 -13.27 -13.22
CA ASP A 46 -5.94 -14.17 -12.66
C ASP A 46 -5.37 -13.59 -11.35
N PRO A 47 -5.59 -14.22 -10.18
CA PRO A 47 -5.11 -13.70 -8.91
C PRO A 47 -3.58 -13.63 -8.80
N ARG A 48 -2.83 -14.45 -9.55
CA ARG A 48 -1.36 -14.34 -9.60
C ARG A 48 -0.95 -13.09 -10.35
N LEU A 49 -1.54 -12.83 -11.52
CA LEU A 49 -1.29 -11.60 -12.25
C LEU A 49 -1.72 -10.36 -11.44
N ALA A 50 -2.77 -10.47 -10.62
CA ALA A 50 -3.19 -9.39 -9.73
C ALA A 50 -2.13 -9.10 -8.66
N ALA A 51 -1.49 -10.14 -8.10
CA ALA A 51 -0.35 -9.97 -7.21
C ALA A 51 0.86 -9.38 -7.94
N GLU A 52 1.17 -9.82 -9.15
CA GLU A 52 2.26 -9.25 -9.94
C GLU A 52 2.07 -7.75 -10.20
N GLU A 53 0.86 -7.34 -10.61
CA GLU A 53 0.51 -5.93 -10.79
C GLU A 53 0.68 -5.09 -9.52
N LEU A 54 0.33 -5.67 -8.37
CA LEU A 54 0.44 -5.02 -7.06
C LEU A 54 1.91 -4.80 -6.66
N TYR A 55 2.70 -5.87 -6.64
CA TYR A 55 4.07 -5.84 -6.12
C TYR A 55 5.04 -5.19 -7.11
N LEU A 56 4.89 -5.45 -8.41
CA LEU A 56 5.72 -4.79 -9.43
C LEU A 56 5.38 -3.30 -9.51
N GLY A 57 4.09 -2.95 -9.39
CA GLY A 57 3.61 -1.58 -9.48
C GLY A 57 4.01 -0.68 -8.30
N ILE A 58 4.26 -1.25 -7.12
CA ILE A 58 4.57 -0.48 -5.90
C ILE A 58 6.01 -0.69 -5.43
N LEU A 59 6.49 -1.94 -5.45
CA LEU A 59 7.79 -2.33 -4.89
C LEU A 59 8.84 -2.65 -5.97
N THR A 60 8.50 -2.53 -7.25
CA THR A 60 9.42 -2.77 -8.39
C THR A 60 10.09 -4.15 -8.41
N ARG A 61 9.44 -5.16 -7.81
CA ARG A 61 9.88 -6.56 -7.81
C ARG A 61 8.71 -7.51 -8.03
N MET A 62 9.01 -8.75 -8.39
CA MET A 62 8.01 -9.82 -8.43
C MET A 62 7.56 -10.18 -7.00
N PRO A 63 6.28 -10.58 -6.83
CA PRO A 63 5.80 -11.12 -5.57
C PRO A 63 6.47 -12.47 -5.28
N THR A 64 6.58 -12.79 -4.00
CA THR A 64 6.91 -14.14 -3.52
C THR A 64 5.69 -15.04 -3.58
N GLU A 65 5.89 -16.36 -3.49
CA GLU A 65 4.78 -17.31 -3.51
C GLU A 65 3.80 -17.15 -2.36
N ASP A 66 4.26 -16.70 -1.18
CA ASP A 66 3.38 -16.46 -0.04
C ASP A 66 2.55 -15.17 -0.23
N GLU A 67 3.15 -14.12 -0.80
CA GLU A 67 2.43 -12.90 -1.17
C GLU A 67 1.36 -13.16 -2.25
N VAL A 68 1.65 -14.03 -3.22
CA VAL A 68 0.64 -14.47 -4.20
C VAL A 68 -0.52 -15.16 -3.52
N LYS A 69 -0.26 -16.06 -2.56
CA LYS A 69 -1.31 -16.75 -1.79
C LYS A 69 -2.14 -15.75 -0.99
N ASP A 70 -1.51 -14.81 -0.31
CA ASP A 70 -2.19 -13.81 0.51
C ASP A 70 -3.12 -12.93 -0.32
N VAL A 71 -2.64 -12.40 -1.46
CA VAL A 71 -3.45 -11.63 -2.41
C VAL A 71 -4.60 -12.47 -2.95
N THR A 72 -4.32 -13.71 -3.36
CA THR A 72 -5.35 -14.64 -3.89
C THR A 72 -6.45 -14.87 -2.87
N ASN A 73 -6.08 -15.24 -1.64
CA ASN A 73 -7.02 -15.55 -0.57
C ASN A 73 -7.85 -14.32 -0.20
N TYR A 74 -7.20 -13.15 -0.11
CA TYR A 74 -7.87 -11.91 0.28
C TYR A 74 -8.90 -11.49 -0.77
N LEU A 75 -8.54 -11.48 -2.06
CA LEU A 75 -9.46 -11.16 -3.15
C LEU A 75 -10.60 -12.18 -3.28
N ALA A 76 -10.32 -13.47 -3.06
CA ALA A 76 -11.33 -14.52 -3.06
C ALA A 76 -12.32 -14.41 -1.89
N SER A 77 -11.88 -13.90 -0.73
CA SER A 77 -12.74 -13.69 0.43
C SER A 77 -13.67 -12.47 0.31
N ARG A 78 -13.43 -11.60 -0.68
CA ARG A 78 -14.11 -10.30 -0.86
C ARG A 78 -14.68 -10.12 -2.27
N VAL A 79 -15.27 -11.17 -2.86
CA VAL A 79 -15.80 -11.10 -4.24
C VAL A 79 -16.83 -9.99 -4.44
N THR A 80 -17.72 -9.77 -3.46
CA THR A 80 -18.77 -8.72 -3.51
C THR A 80 -18.19 -7.31 -3.48
N ASP A 81 -17.06 -7.13 -2.80
CA ASP A 81 -16.42 -5.83 -2.56
C ASP A 81 -15.00 -5.80 -3.13
N ARG A 82 -14.77 -6.46 -4.27
CA ARG A 82 -13.42 -6.64 -4.85
C ARG A 82 -12.69 -5.31 -5.06
N ASN A 83 -13.42 -4.28 -5.45
CA ASN A 83 -12.88 -2.92 -5.60
C ASN A 83 -12.27 -2.40 -4.28
N VAL A 84 -12.97 -2.60 -3.17
CA VAL A 84 -12.52 -2.20 -1.83
C VAL A 84 -11.32 -3.05 -1.42
N ALA A 85 -11.39 -4.38 -1.64
CA ALA A 85 -10.28 -5.27 -1.33
C ALA A 85 -8.99 -4.92 -2.11
N ALA A 86 -9.11 -4.55 -3.39
CA ALA A 86 -7.98 -4.08 -4.18
C ALA A 86 -7.38 -2.78 -3.63
N GLN A 87 -8.23 -1.83 -3.20
CA GLN A 87 -7.77 -0.60 -2.53
C GLN A 87 -7.04 -0.90 -1.22
N GLU A 88 -7.59 -1.80 -0.39
CA GLU A 88 -7.00 -2.20 0.88
C GLU A 88 -5.64 -2.89 0.70
N LEU A 89 -5.48 -3.75 -0.32
CA LEU A 89 -4.19 -4.36 -0.66
C LEU A 89 -3.15 -3.32 -1.07
N VAL A 90 -3.51 -2.39 -1.96
CA VAL A 90 -2.62 -1.30 -2.38
C VAL A 90 -2.23 -0.45 -1.17
N TRP A 91 -3.19 -0.11 -0.31
CA TRP A 91 -2.95 0.63 0.91
C TRP A 91 -2.00 -0.11 1.86
N ALA A 92 -2.19 -1.42 2.04
CA ALA A 92 -1.36 -2.25 2.89
C ALA A 92 0.10 -2.28 2.41
N VAL A 93 0.34 -2.44 1.10
CA VAL A 93 1.70 -2.47 0.54
C VAL A 93 2.37 -1.10 0.64
N LEU A 94 1.66 0.00 0.37
CA LEU A 94 2.19 1.36 0.57
C LEU A 94 2.52 1.66 2.04
N ASN A 95 1.82 1.02 2.97
CA ASN A 95 2.06 1.11 4.40
C ASN A 95 2.97 0.00 4.94
N SER A 96 3.62 -0.78 4.08
CA SER A 96 4.53 -1.84 4.52
C SER A 96 5.86 -1.26 5.01
N ALA A 97 6.56 -2.01 5.87
CA ALA A 97 7.92 -1.68 6.27
C ALA A 97 8.87 -1.73 5.06
N GLU A 98 8.62 -2.63 4.11
CA GLU A 98 9.42 -2.73 2.90
C GLU A 98 9.35 -1.44 2.06
N PHE A 99 8.15 -0.92 1.81
CA PHE A 99 8.00 0.35 1.11
C PHE A 99 8.69 1.52 1.84
N ARG A 100 8.69 1.50 3.18
CA ARG A 100 9.28 2.57 4.02
C ARG A 100 10.79 2.52 4.18
N PHE A 101 11.41 1.35 4.06
CA PHE A 101 12.82 1.18 4.43
C PHE A 101 13.67 0.57 3.33
N ASN A 102 13.06 -0.01 2.29
CA ASN A 102 13.76 -0.68 1.20
C ASN A 102 13.77 0.21 -0.06
N HIS A 103 14.25 1.45 0.11
CA HIS A 103 14.42 2.47 -0.94
C HIS A 103 15.83 3.05 -0.95
#